data_AF-A0A941ITJ4-F1
#
_entry.id   AF-A0A941ITJ4-F1
#
_cell.length_a   1.000
_cell.length_b   1.000
_cell.length_c   1.000
_cell.angle_alpha   90.00
_cell.angle_beta   90.00
_cell.angle_gamma   90.00
#
_symmetry.space_group_name_H-M   'P 1'
#
loop_
_entity.id
_entity.type
_entity.pdbx_description
1 polymer ?
#
loop_
_entity_poly.entity_id
_entity_poly.type
_entity_poly.pdbx_seq_one_letter_code
_entity_poly.pdbx_strand_id
1 'polypeptide(L)'
;MGFSGQYVFGRSERPLLEAPVFDAIRPPWGDGACELWPRPGGWQTLQLRAEQWGSEELAALVEWTGAPACFAAIFDSDVADVVGLCPDGREWQTVLGLEIAAEMGIGQLDTHDTHDTLELLGTPEYAQACAARQAELEEAVPACARAAIAWASAAGVATAAQQSAIEAVLRAHEVFVEEGFIALIDALGFPPAVDPDEESEE
;
A
#
# COMPACT_ATOMS: atom_id res chain seq x y z
N MET A 1 -9.48 11.28 -14.28
CA MET A 1 -8.11 10.88 -14.65
C MET A 1 -7.46 10.61 -13.32
N GLY A 2 -7.46 9.35 -12.91
CA GLY A 2 -6.89 8.92 -11.66
C GLY A 2 -5.37 8.89 -11.73
N PHE A 3 -4.75 8.57 -10.61
CA PHE A 3 -3.33 8.39 -10.47
C PHE A 3 -3.01 6.89 -10.58
N SER A 4 -2.02 6.58 -11.40
CA SER A 4 -1.35 5.29 -11.41
C SER A 4 0.10 5.50 -11.03
N GLY A 5 0.60 4.67 -10.13
CA GLY A 5 1.91 4.82 -9.54
C GLY A 5 1.97 4.11 -8.20
N GLN A 6 2.90 4.51 -7.34
CA GLN A 6 3.15 3.78 -6.10
C GLN A 6 3.37 4.72 -4.93
N TYR A 7 2.86 4.34 -3.76
CA TYR A 7 3.16 5.00 -2.51
C TYR A 7 4.11 4.12 -1.73
N VAL A 8 5.25 4.64 -1.29
CA VAL A 8 6.21 3.91 -0.46
C VAL A 8 6.26 4.55 0.91
N PHE A 9 6.07 3.75 1.94
CA PHE A 9 6.09 4.19 3.33
C PHE A 9 7.20 3.48 4.10
N GLY A 10 8.05 4.25 4.77
CA GLY A 10 9.18 3.71 5.51
C GLY A 10 9.70 4.68 6.57
N ARG A 11 10.65 4.20 7.37
CA ARG A 11 11.28 4.98 8.44
C ARG A 11 12.73 5.28 8.11
N SER A 12 13.13 6.54 8.21
CA SER A 12 14.52 6.95 8.05
C SER A 12 14.78 8.27 8.78
N GLU A 13 15.99 8.43 9.33
CA GLU A 13 16.45 9.71 9.89
C GLU A 13 16.85 10.72 8.80
N ARG A 14 17.06 10.24 7.57
CA ARG A 14 17.36 11.02 6.37
C ARG A 14 16.18 10.97 5.39
N PRO A 15 16.07 11.89 4.41
CA PRO A 15 15.03 11.82 3.40
C PRO A 15 14.98 10.42 2.78
N LEU A 16 13.79 9.83 2.73
CA LEU A 16 13.63 8.44 2.27
C LEU A 16 14.11 8.28 0.83
N LEU A 17 13.96 9.34 0.02
CA LEU A 17 14.44 9.39 -1.35
C LEU A 17 15.96 9.21 -1.47
N GLU A 18 16.74 9.44 -0.40
CA GLU A 18 18.19 9.21 -0.36
C GLU A 18 18.57 7.72 -0.42
N ALA A 19 17.63 6.80 -0.20
CA ALA A 19 17.92 5.36 -0.25
C ALA A 19 18.40 4.93 -1.66
N PRO A 20 19.43 4.06 -1.77
CA PRO A 20 20.01 3.67 -3.06
C PRO A 20 19.01 3.00 -4.03
N VAL A 21 17.98 2.36 -3.48
CA VAL A 21 16.89 1.74 -4.26
C VAL A 21 16.15 2.74 -5.14
N PHE A 22 16.25 4.04 -4.85
CA PHE A 22 15.60 5.09 -5.64
C PHE A 22 16.55 5.77 -6.65
N ASP A 23 17.81 5.36 -6.78
CA ASP A 23 18.76 6.02 -7.67
C ASP A 23 18.32 6.01 -9.15
N ALA A 24 17.60 4.96 -9.57
CA ALA A 24 17.09 4.82 -10.94
C ALA A 24 15.89 5.74 -11.26
N ILE A 25 15.15 6.19 -10.25
CA ILE A 25 13.95 7.03 -10.42
C ILE A 25 14.22 8.52 -10.16
N ARG A 26 15.45 8.89 -9.80
CA ARG A 26 15.84 10.29 -9.62
C ARG A 26 16.00 11.01 -10.97
N PRO A 27 15.74 12.33 -11.03
CA PRO A 27 16.05 13.14 -12.20
C PRO A 27 17.54 13.03 -12.58
N PRO A 28 17.88 13.05 -13.88
CA PRO A 28 17.03 13.42 -15.01
C PRO A 28 16.32 12.25 -15.71
N TRP A 29 16.38 11.03 -15.17
CA TRP A 29 15.96 9.82 -15.89
C TRP A 29 14.62 9.23 -15.44
N GLY A 30 14.02 9.71 -14.33
CA GLY A 30 12.75 9.22 -13.81
C GLY A 30 11.61 10.25 -13.79
N ASP A 31 10.37 9.76 -13.89
CA ASP A 31 9.15 10.51 -13.61
C ASP A 31 9.08 10.76 -12.10
N GLY A 32 9.46 11.97 -11.68
CA GLY A 32 9.92 12.30 -10.34
C GLY A 32 9.10 11.75 -9.16
N ALA A 33 9.81 11.48 -8.07
CA ALA A 33 9.23 11.18 -6.76
C ALA A 33 8.81 12.47 -6.05
N CYS A 34 7.66 12.45 -5.41
CA CYS A 34 7.19 13.51 -4.52
C CYS A 34 7.20 13.00 -3.08
N GLU A 35 7.87 13.71 -2.18
CA GLU A 35 7.76 13.45 -0.75
C GLU A 35 6.44 14.02 -0.25
N LEU A 36 5.64 13.19 0.42
CA LEU A 36 4.46 13.65 1.15
C LEU A 36 4.90 14.23 2.50
N TRP A 37 3.98 14.90 3.18
CA TRP A 37 4.22 15.45 4.50
C TRP A 37 4.79 14.40 5.47
N PRO A 38 5.88 14.72 6.16
CA PRO A 38 6.55 13.77 7.03
C PRO A 38 5.70 13.47 8.26
N ARG A 39 5.99 12.32 8.87
CA ARG A 39 5.34 11.85 10.11
C ARG A 39 6.39 11.77 11.22
N PRO A 40 6.03 12.17 12.46
CA PRO A 40 6.94 12.09 13.61
C PRO A 40 7.64 10.74 13.75
N GLY A 41 8.88 10.75 14.24
CA GLY A 41 9.67 9.51 14.43
C GLY A 41 10.41 9.02 13.18
N GLY A 42 10.50 9.86 12.13
CA GLY A 42 11.22 9.57 10.89
C GLY A 42 10.41 8.79 9.86
N TRP A 43 9.09 8.70 10.06
CA TRP A 43 8.18 8.05 9.11
C TRP A 43 7.92 8.97 7.93
N GLN A 44 8.05 8.45 6.72
CA GLN A 44 7.97 9.23 5.49
C GLN A 44 7.20 8.44 4.43
N THR A 45 6.43 9.15 3.62
CA THR A 45 5.73 8.58 2.46
C THR A 45 6.24 9.23 1.18
N LEU A 46 6.62 8.42 0.20
CA LEU A 46 7.00 8.85 -1.14
C LEU A 46 5.91 8.46 -2.13
N GLN A 47 5.45 9.40 -2.94
CA GLN A 47 4.65 9.12 -4.12
C GLN A 47 5.56 9.01 -5.34
N LEU A 48 5.53 7.86 -6.00
CA LEU A 48 6.30 7.53 -7.19
C LEU A 48 5.36 7.43 -8.39
N ARG A 49 5.72 8.05 -9.52
CA ARG A 49 4.99 7.87 -10.79
C ARG A 49 5.47 6.68 -11.61
N ALA A 50 6.59 6.08 -11.23
CA ALA A 50 7.11 4.88 -11.87
C ALA A 50 6.35 3.63 -11.39
N GLU A 51 6.04 2.72 -12.31
CA GLU A 51 5.29 1.46 -12.06
C GLU A 51 6.20 0.28 -11.65
N GLN A 52 7.48 0.51 -11.36
CA GLN A 52 8.51 -0.54 -11.37
C GLN A 52 8.99 -1.02 -9.99
N TRP A 53 8.32 -0.64 -8.91
CA TRP A 53 8.76 -0.98 -7.55
C TRP A 53 8.06 -2.26 -7.06
N GLY A 54 8.83 -3.27 -6.65
CA GLY A 54 8.30 -4.57 -6.22
C GLY A 54 8.93 -5.06 -4.92
N SER A 55 8.85 -6.38 -4.70
CA SER A 55 9.36 -7.02 -3.48
C SER A 55 10.88 -6.90 -3.31
N GLU A 56 11.65 -6.85 -4.40
CA GLU A 56 13.12 -6.70 -4.34
C GLU A 56 13.50 -5.31 -3.83
N GLU A 57 12.86 -4.26 -4.36
CA GLU A 57 13.07 -2.89 -3.92
C GLU A 57 12.59 -2.69 -2.48
N LEU A 58 11.45 -3.28 -2.10
CA LEU A 58 10.96 -3.24 -0.73
C LEU A 58 11.95 -3.91 0.24
N ALA A 59 12.50 -5.07 -0.13
CA ALA A 59 13.51 -5.75 0.68
C ALA A 59 14.79 -4.92 0.84
N ALA A 60 15.28 -4.31 -0.24
CA ALA A 60 16.43 -3.41 -0.20
C ALA A 60 16.16 -2.17 0.69
N LEU A 61 14.94 -1.63 0.67
CA LEU A 61 14.56 -0.53 1.55
C LEU A 61 14.51 -0.95 3.02
N VAL A 62 13.91 -2.10 3.34
CA VAL A 62 13.86 -2.63 4.71
C VAL A 62 15.28 -2.92 5.23
N GLU A 63 16.16 -3.45 4.39
CA GLU A 63 17.56 -3.68 4.74
C GLU A 63 18.29 -2.37 5.03
N TRP A 64 18.10 -1.35 4.19
CA TRP A 64 18.74 -0.05 4.34
C TRP A 64 18.23 0.74 5.55
N THR A 65 16.92 0.69 5.81
CA THR A 65 16.30 1.40 6.95
C THR A 65 16.45 0.65 8.27
N GLY A 66 16.60 -0.68 8.24
CA GLY A 66 16.53 -1.53 9.42
C GLY A 66 15.16 -1.53 10.10
N ALA A 67 14.12 -1.01 9.43
CA ALA A 67 12.77 -0.86 9.96
C ALA A 67 11.74 -1.45 8.98
N PRO A 68 10.54 -1.82 9.46
CA PRO A 68 9.48 -2.25 8.55
C PRO A 68 9.10 -1.13 7.58
N ALA A 69 8.83 -1.51 6.34
CA ALA A 69 8.38 -0.63 5.27
C ALA A 69 7.21 -1.30 4.52
N CYS A 70 6.45 -0.51 3.78
CA CYS A 70 5.44 -1.01 2.86
C CYS A 70 5.37 -0.16 1.61
N PHE A 71 4.78 -0.71 0.55
CA PHE A 71 4.34 0.08 -0.60
C PHE A 71 2.91 -0.27 -0.98
N ALA A 72 2.25 0.65 -1.68
CA ALA A 72 0.97 0.45 -2.32
C ALA A 72 1.12 0.72 -3.82
N ALA A 73 0.83 -0.27 -4.66
CA ALA A 73 0.73 -0.11 -6.10
C ALA A 73 -0.70 0.29 -6.47
N ILE A 74 -0.87 1.51 -6.98
CA ILE A 74 -2.17 2.16 -7.22
C ILE A 74 -2.45 2.19 -8.71
N PHE A 75 -3.68 1.82 -9.08
CA PHE A 75 -4.15 1.81 -10.47
C PHE A 75 -5.40 2.69 -10.61
N ASP A 76 -5.28 3.75 -11.42
CA ASP A 76 -6.31 4.76 -11.71
C ASP A 76 -7.03 5.33 -10.47
N SER A 77 -6.35 5.35 -9.31
CA SER A 77 -6.90 5.69 -7.99
C SER A 77 -8.08 4.82 -7.51
N ASP A 78 -8.42 3.74 -8.20
CA ASP A 78 -9.60 2.92 -7.90
C ASP A 78 -9.25 1.65 -7.10
N VAL A 79 -8.01 1.18 -7.22
CA VAL A 79 -7.52 -0.04 -6.56
C VAL A 79 -6.07 0.10 -6.16
N ALA A 80 -5.72 -0.44 -4.99
CA ALA A 80 -4.34 -0.49 -4.52
C ALA A 80 -3.96 -1.87 -3.98
N ASP A 81 -2.86 -2.45 -4.48
CA ASP A 81 -2.23 -3.62 -3.88
C ASP A 81 -1.15 -3.17 -2.90
N VAL A 82 -1.29 -3.55 -1.63
CA VAL A 82 -0.45 -3.07 -0.54
C VAL A 82 0.37 -4.22 0.02
N VAL A 83 1.69 -4.09 -0.03
CA VAL A 83 2.63 -5.09 0.49
C VAL A 83 3.50 -4.44 1.55
N GLY A 84 3.61 -5.08 2.71
CA GLY A 84 4.51 -4.64 3.78
C GLY A 84 5.45 -5.73 4.24
N LEU A 85 6.67 -5.34 4.59
CA LEU A 85 7.76 -6.23 4.95
C LEU A 85 8.41 -5.77 6.25
N CYS A 86 8.74 -6.72 7.11
CA CYS A 86 9.53 -6.51 8.32
C CYS A 86 10.99 -6.94 8.13
N PRO A 87 11.95 -6.38 8.89
CA PRO A 87 13.37 -6.79 8.85
C PRO A 87 13.63 -8.27 9.17
N ASP A 88 12.68 -8.93 9.85
CA ASP A 88 12.74 -10.37 10.13
C ASP A 88 12.20 -11.25 8.99
N GLY A 89 11.84 -10.64 7.86
CA GLY A 89 11.34 -11.32 6.67
C GLY A 89 9.83 -11.61 6.70
N ARG A 90 9.10 -11.19 7.74
CA ARG A 90 7.63 -11.30 7.73
C ARG A 90 7.03 -10.31 6.73
N GLU A 91 6.31 -10.86 5.77
CA GLU A 91 5.55 -10.10 4.78
C GLU A 91 4.05 -10.19 5.07
N TRP A 92 3.32 -9.15 4.68
CA TRP A 92 1.87 -9.17 4.59
C TRP A 92 1.42 -8.43 3.34
N GLN A 93 0.24 -8.78 2.85
CA GLN A 93 -0.37 -8.15 1.70
C GLN A 93 -1.88 -7.96 1.91
N THR A 94 -2.43 -6.90 1.35
CA THR A 94 -3.87 -6.62 1.29
C THR A 94 -4.20 -5.82 0.05
N VAL A 95 -5.48 -5.74 -0.29
CA VAL A 95 -5.97 -4.88 -1.35
C VAL A 95 -6.93 -3.82 -0.79
N LEU A 96 -6.94 -2.64 -1.39
CA LEU A 96 -7.96 -1.60 -1.23
C LEU A 96 -8.77 -1.49 -2.53
N GLY A 97 -10.08 -1.23 -2.43
CA GLY A 97 -10.96 -1.22 -3.61
C GLY A 97 -11.32 -2.63 -4.08
N LEU A 98 -11.84 -3.46 -3.17
CA LEU A 98 -12.04 -4.92 -3.36
C LEU A 98 -12.89 -5.29 -4.59
N GLU A 99 -13.88 -4.45 -4.94
CA GLU A 99 -14.70 -4.61 -6.14
C GLU A 99 -13.85 -4.50 -7.42
N ILE A 100 -13.11 -3.40 -7.56
CA ILE A 100 -12.26 -3.16 -8.74
C ILE A 100 -11.09 -4.14 -8.77
N ALA A 101 -10.56 -4.51 -7.61
CA ALA A 101 -9.56 -5.57 -7.51
C ALA A 101 -10.05 -6.91 -8.04
N ALA A 102 -11.32 -7.26 -7.76
CA ALA A 102 -11.92 -8.48 -8.26
C ALA A 102 -12.14 -8.45 -9.78
N GLU A 103 -12.46 -7.29 -10.34
CA GLU A 103 -12.56 -7.10 -11.80
C GLU A 103 -11.20 -7.15 -12.49
N MET A 104 -10.18 -6.55 -11.90
CA MET A 104 -8.82 -6.48 -12.47
C MET A 104 -7.96 -7.70 -12.16
N GLY A 105 -8.40 -8.58 -11.26
CA GLY A 105 -7.62 -9.75 -10.81
C GLY A 105 -6.41 -9.38 -9.94
N ILE A 106 -6.50 -8.29 -9.16
CA ILE A 106 -5.42 -7.80 -8.29
C ILE A 106 -5.46 -8.49 -6.90
N GLY A 107 -4.29 -8.68 -6.28
CA GLY A 107 -4.11 -9.29 -4.95
C GLY A 107 -3.83 -10.79 -4.98
N GLN A 108 -3.33 -11.36 -3.85
CA GLN A 108 -2.80 -12.74 -3.70
C GLN A 108 -3.78 -13.91 -3.98
N LEU A 109 -4.34 -13.98 -5.17
CA LEU A 109 -4.56 -15.25 -5.83
C LEU A 109 -3.90 -15.15 -7.20
N ASP A 110 -2.72 -15.77 -7.31
CA ASP A 110 -2.23 -16.35 -8.56
C ASP A 110 -3.23 -17.44 -9.02
N THR A 111 -4.47 -17.07 -9.33
CA THR A 111 -5.27 -17.91 -10.22
C THR A 111 -4.68 -17.72 -11.60
N HIS A 112 -3.77 -18.63 -11.92
CA HIS A 112 -3.00 -18.80 -13.15
C HIS A 112 -3.87 -19.03 -14.42
N ASP A 113 -5.05 -18.40 -14.52
CA ASP A 113 -6.02 -18.60 -15.60
C ASP A 113 -6.57 -17.26 -16.15
N THR A 114 -5.74 -16.20 -16.16
CA THR A 114 -6.09 -14.92 -16.80
C THR A 114 -6.03 -14.94 -18.32
N HIS A 115 -5.86 -16.11 -18.96
CA HIS A 115 -5.85 -16.21 -20.43
C HIS A 115 -7.27 -16.22 -21.04
N ASP A 116 -8.31 -16.56 -20.28
CA ASP A 116 -9.71 -16.64 -20.76
C ASP A 116 -10.58 -15.41 -20.38
N THR A 117 -10.05 -14.44 -19.62
CA THR A 117 -10.84 -13.35 -19.02
C THR A 117 -11.32 -12.30 -20.02
N LEU A 118 -10.55 -12.03 -21.09
CA LEU A 118 -10.93 -11.04 -22.10
C LEU A 118 -12.10 -11.51 -23.00
N GLU A 119 -12.22 -12.82 -23.24
CA GLU A 119 -13.30 -13.38 -24.06
C GLU A 119 -14.64 -13.40 -23.32
N LEU A 120 -14.60 -13.43 -21.98
CA LEU A 120 -15.77 -13.43 -21.11
C LEU A 120 -16.21 -12.01 -20.71
N LEU A 121 -15.45 -10.96 -21.05
CA LEU A 121 -15.76 -9.59 -20.63
C LEU A 121 -17.20 -9.20 -21.06
N GLY A 122 -18.02 -8.75 -20.10
CA GLY A 122 -19.41 -8.37 -20.33
C GLY A 122 -20.41 -9.53 -20.37
N THR A 123 -19.99 -10.76 -20.07
CA THR A 123 -20.88 -11.91 -19.90
C THR A 123 -21.36 -12.06 -18.44
N PRO A 124 -22.48 -12.74 -18.18
CA PRO A 124 -22.88 -13.12 -16.82
C PRO A 124 -21.85 -13.98 -16.09
N GLU A 125 -21.11 -14.81 -16.83
CA GLU A 125 -20.05 -15.67 -16.31
C GLU A 125 -18.88 -14.83 -15.75
N TYR A 126 -18.49 -13.75 -16.45
CA TYR A 126 -17.51 -12.79 -15.94
C TYR A 126 -18.02 -12.09 -14.68
N ALA A 127 -19.26 -11.61 -14.67
CA ALA A 127 -19.84 -10.98 -13.47
C ALA A 127 -19.87 -11.94 -12.27
N GLN A 128 -20.13 -13.23 -12.50
CA GLN A 128 -20.09 -14.25 -11.46
C GLN A 128 -18.66 -14.53 -10.96
N ALA A 129 -17.68 -14.53 -11.86
CA ALA A 129 -16.26 -14.67 -11.50
C ALA A 129 -15.78 -13.48 -10.66
N CYS A 130 -16.11 -12.24 -11.05
CA CYS A 130 -15.80 -11.05 -10.26
C CYS A 130 -16.48 -11.11 -8.88
N ALA A 131 -17.76 -11.48 -8.80
CA ALA A 131 -18.46 -11.61 -7.53
C ALA A 131 -17.84 -12.69 -6.62
N ALA A 132 -17.42 -13.82 -7.19
CA ALA A 132 -16.72 -14.88 -6.46
C ALA A 132 -15.37 -14.41 -5.94
N ARG A 133 -14.59 -13.73 -6.79
CA ARG A 133 -13.29 -13.17 -6.44
C ARG A 133 -13.40 -12.10 -5.35
N GLN A 134 -14.40 -11.23 -5.44
CA GLN A 134 -14.69 -10.27 -4.39
C GLN A 134 -15.02 -11.00 -3.07
N ALA A 135 -15.88 -12.01 -3.08
CA ALA A 135 -16.18 -12.76 -1.85
C ALA A 135 -14.94 -13.38 -1.19
N GLU A 136 -13.98 -13.87 -1.98
CA GLU A 136 -12.70 -14.40 -1.48
C GLU A 136 -11.82 -13.31 -0.85
N LEU A 137 -11.71 -12.14 -1.49
CA LEU A 137 -10.99 -10.99 -0.94
C LEU A 137 -11.62 -10.56 0.39
N GLU A 138 -12.95 -10.53 0.46
CA GLU A 138 -13.71 -10.14 1.64
C GLU A 138 -13.53 -11.13 2.80
N GLU A 139 -13.39 -12.42 2.50
CA GLU A 139 -13.07 -13.47 3.46
C GLU A 139 -11.63 -13.34 3.99
N ALA A 140 -10.70 -12.84 3.17
CA ALA A 140 -9.31 -12.62 3.56
C ALA A 140 -9.11 -11.38 4.46
N VAL A 141 -10.02 -10.39 4.41
CA VAL A 141 -9.91 -9.11 5.16
C VAL A 141 -9.52 -9.28 6.64
N PRO A 142 -10.14 -10.17 7.45
CA PRO A 142 -9.74 -10.34 8.85
C PRO A 142 -8.30 -10.85 9.02
N ALA A 143 -7.81 -11.70 8.11
CA ALA A 143 -6.44 -12.19 8.14
C ALA A 143 -5.44 -11.08 7.74
N CYS A 144 -5.74 -10.34 6.68
CA CYS A 144 -4.96 -9.17 6.26
C CYS A 144 -4.88 -8.11 7.37
N ALA A 145 -6.00 -7.80 8.02
CA ALA A 145 -6.04 -6.84 9.14
C ALA A 145 -5.14 -7.27 10.31
N ARG A 146 -5.15 -8.55 10.69
CA ARG A 146 -4.25 -9.08 11.74
C ARG A 146 -2.79 -9.01 11.34
N ALA A 147 -2.47 -9.32 10.08
CA ALA A 147 -1.11 -9.25 9.57
C ALA A 147 -0.58 -7.81 9.53
N ALA A 148 -1.40 -6.86 9.09
CA ALA A 148 -1.08 -5.43 9.10
C ALA A 148 -0.82 -4.91 10.52
N ILE A 149 -1.65 -5.28 11.50
CA ILE A 149 -1.44 -4.92 12.91
C ILE A 149 -0.14 -5.52 13.46
N ALA A 150 0.16 -6.79 13.12
CA ALA A 150 1.40 -7.44 13.53
C ALA A 150 2.64 -6.77 12.92
N TRP A 151 2.55 -6.31 11.67
CA TRP A 151 3.59 -5.52 11.01
C TRP A 151 3.78 -4.15 11.67
N ALA A 152 2.70 -3.42 11.96
CA ALA A 152 2.77 -2.13 12.66
C ALA A 152 3.34 -2.28 14.09
N SER A 153 3.00 -3.37 14.78
CA SER A 153 3.59 -3.71 16.09
C SER A 153 5.10 -3.97 15.97
N ALA A 154 5.55 -4.63 14.90
CA ALA A 154 6.98 -4.86 14.64
C ALA A 154 7.73 -3.56 14.32
N ALA A 155 7.02 -2.55 13.80
CA ALA A 155 7.57 -1.20 13.59
C ALA A 155 7.77 -0.40 14.88
N GLY A 156 7.40 -0.98 16.04
CA GLY A 156 7.51 -0.33 17.34
C GLY A 156 6.42 0.71 17.61
N VAL A 157 5.36 0.73 16.80
CA VAL A 157 4.18 1.55 17.05
C VAL A 157 3.37 0.87 18.15
N ALA A 158 3.04 1.62 19.21
CA ALA A 158 2.14 1.14 20.25
C ALA A 158 0.71 1.08 19.69
N THR A 159 0.38 0.01 18.96
CA THR A 159 -0.88 -0.09 18.25
C THR A 159 -2.03 -0.26 19.24
N ALA A 160 -2.81 0.80 19.46
CA ALA A 160 -4.17 0.68 20.01
C ALA A 160 -5.18 0.27 18.93
N ALA A 161 -4.69 0.02 17.70
CA ALA A 161 -5.47 -0.35 16.53
C ALA A 161 -6.37 -1.56 16.83
N GLN A 162 -7.67 -1.35 16.72
CA GLN A 162 -8.64 -2.43 16.80
C GLN A 162 -8.72 -3.11 15.45
N GLN A 163 -8.67 -4.45 15.43
CA GLN A 163 -8.81 -5.22 14.20
C GLN A 163 -10.06 -4.79 13.41
N SER A 164 -11.19 -4.57 14.09
CA SER A 164 -12.43 -4.11 13.45
C SER A 164 -12.33 -2.74 12.77
N ALA A 165 -11.46 -1.85 13.25
CA ALA A 165 -11.23 -0.56 12.61
C ALA A 165 -10.41 -0.73 11.33
N ILE A 166 -9.35 -1.55 11.37
CA ILE A 166 -8.56 -1.88 10.17
C ILE A 166 -9.44 -2.57 9.12
N GLU A 167 -10.25 -3.55 9.54
CA GLU A 167 -11.18 -4.22 8.64
C GLU A 167 -12.21 -3.26 8.02
N ALA A 168 -12.64 -2.22 8.75
CA ALA A 168 -13.54 -1.21 8.21
C ALA A 168 -12.86 -0.36 7.13
N VAL A 169 -11.58 -0.01 7.33
CA VAL A 169 -10.79 0.70 6.30
C VAL A 169 -10.58 -0.18 5.06
N LEU A 170 -10.24 -1.47 5.24
CA LEU A 170 -10.03 -2.38 4.10
C LEU A 170 -11.31 -2.62 3.29
N ARG A 171 -12.50 -2.51 3.91
CA ARG A 171 -13.80 -2.61 3.25
C ARG A 171 -14.36 -1.26 2.80
N ALA A 172 -13.69 -0.16 3.12
CA ALA A 172 -14.16 1.16 2.75
C ALA A 172 -14.08 1.33 1.22
N HIS A 173 -15.13 1.92 0.68
CA HIS A 173 -15.14 2.35 -0.71
C HIS A 173 -14.82 3.85 -0.73
N GLU A 174 -13.53 4.16 -0.73
CA GLU A 174 -13.07 5.54 -0.90
C GLU A 174 -13.15 5.94 -2.37
N VAL A 175 -13.35 7.23 -2.63
CA VAL A 175 -13.33 7.77 -4.00
C VAL A 175 -11.94 7.63 -4.62
N PHE A 176 -10.90 7.67 -3.78
CA PHE A 176 -9.50 7.52 -4.16
C PHE A 176 -8.80 6.61 -3.16
N VAL A 177 -8.22 5.50 -3.62
CA VAL A 177 -7.54 4.52 -2.76
C VAL A 177 -6.27 5.05 -2.09
N GLU A 178 -5.71 6.14 -2.59
CA GLU A 178 -4.65 6.92 -1.94
C GLU A 178 -5.09 7.36 -0.55
N GLU A 179 -6.32 7.87 -0.42
CA GLU A 179 -6.90 8.29 0.85
C GLU A 179 -7.14 7.06 1.74
N GLY A 180 -7.59 5.95 1.16
CA GLY A 180 -7.69 4.66 1.85
C GLY A 180 -6.35 4.14 2.39
N PHE A 181 -5.27 4.30 1.64
CA PHE A 181 -3.93 3.94 2.08
C PHE A 181 -3.46 4.81 3.25
N ILE A 182 -3.67 6.13 3.18
CA ILE A 182 -3.35 7.04 4.29
C ILE A 182 -4.18 6.70 5.53
N ALA A 183 -5.49 6.46 5.36
CA ALA A 183 -6.38 6.04 6.43
C ALA A 183 -5.97 4.70 7.06
N LEU A 184 -5.44 3.76 6.26
CA LEU A 184 -4.90 2.50 6.75
C LEU A 184 -3.66 2.74 7.64
N ILE A 185 -2.72 3.57 7.20
CA ILE A 185 -1.54 3.92 8.00
C ILE A 185 -1.95 4.61 9.31
N ASP A 186 -2.91 5.53 9.26
CA ASP A 186 -3.43 6.21 10.46
C ASP A 186 -4.13 5.24 11.41
N ALA A 187 -4.97 4.34 10.88
CA ALA A 187 -5.69 3.35 11.67
C ALA A 187 -4.77 2.31 12.32
N LEU A 188 -3.61 2.01 11.70
CA LEU A 188 -2.55 1.19 12.29
C LEU A 188 -1.82 1.88 13.45
N GLY A 189 -2.06 3.17 13.68
CA GLY A 189 -1.57 3.93 14.82
C GLY A 189 -0.27 4.68 14.55
N PHE A 190 0.16 4.81 13.29
CA PHE A 190 1.28 5.68 12.95
C PHE A 190 0.90 7.14 13.19
N PRO A 191 1.85 7.99 13.60
CA PRO A 191 1.54 9.38 13.91
C PRO A 191 1.09 10.11 12.63
N PRO A 192 0.14 11.06 12.73
CA PRO A 192 -0.38 11.78 11.57
C PRO A 192 0.73 12.57 10.87
N ALA A 193 0.56 12.81 9.58
CA ALA A 193 1.46 13.67 8.84
C ALA A 193 1.32 15.11 9.34
N VAL A 194 2.44 15.82 9.43
CA VAL A 194 2.51 17.20 9.93
C VAL A 194 2.91 18.10 8.77
N ASP A 195 2.23 19.24 8.63
CA ASP A 195 2.62 20.25 7.66
C ASP A 195 3.99 20.84 8.07
N PRO A 196 5.03 20.75 7.23
CA PRO A 196 6.35 21.28 7.56
C PRO A 196 6.36 22.80 7.81
N ASP A 197 5.36 23.54 7.33
CA ASP A 197 5.24 24.98 7.58
C ASP A 197 4.58 25.31 8.94
N GLU A 198 3.85 24.36 9.57
CA GLU A 198 3.24 24.55 10.89
C GLU A 198 4.25 24.43 12.05
N GLU A 199 5.39 23.72 11.87
CA GLU A 199 6.45 23.60 12.90
C GLU A 199 7.28 24.90 13.10
N SER A 200 7.06 25.94 12.28
CA SER A 200 7.79 27.21 12.37
C SER A 200 7.18 28.24 13.33
N GLU A 201 6.04 27.94 13.98
CA GLU A 201 5.29 28.91 14.81
C GLU A 201 5.29 28.65 16.34
N GLU A 202 6.09 27.71 16.87
CA GLU A 202 6.22 27.50 18.34
C GLU A 202 7.52 28.03 18.96
#